data_AF-A0A958H2Q9-F1
#
_entry.id   AF-A0A958H2Q9-F1
#
_cell.length_a   1.000
_cell.length_b   1.000
_cell.length_c   1.000
_cell.angle_alpha   90.00
_cell.angle_beta   90.00
_cell.angle_gamma   90.00
#
_symmetry.space_group_name_H-M   'P 1'
#
loop_
_entity.id
_entity.type
_entity.pdbx_description
1 polymer ?
#
loop_
_entity_poly.entity_id
_entity_poly.type
_entity_poly.pdbx_seq_one_letter_code
_entity_poly.pdbx_strand_id
1 'polypeptide(L)'
;MEFTLNGQPKTYEGDPDLPLLTYLREHEGIVSAKDGCAPQAACGCCAVQLDDKAVLSCITPMKKIAGSAITTTEGLGEYRQNVFANAFVSKGGVQCGFCIPGIVMQSNVLINKNPNPSRADVEKALTPHLCRCTGYKKIVDAVICAADAIREEEEVPTPQSDGKIGSRQPKYQAQKLVLGQHHYVDDIKIEGMRHAALKFSDHPRAKVLKIDTGAAEQLPGVIRVFTATDVPGGRTIGLIRQDWPLMIAVGEVTHYVGDVLAGVVAESYEIARQAVSLIEVEYDVLPPVVDVHEALKADSPSVQEGGNILSKTVTHRGDLAQAKAESAYISHGVYQTQMIEHGFMEPECAIAYPADNGIEVL
;
A
#
# COMPACT_ATOMS: atom_id res chain seq x y z
N MET A 1 15.87 -24.68 -12.53
CA MET A 1 14.89 -25.41 -11.69
C MET A 1 13.59 -25.54 -12.46
N GLU A 2 12.88 -26.66 -12.31
CA GLU A 2 11.61 -26.93 -12.98
C GLU A 2 10.47 -26.91 -11.96
N PHE A 3 9.31 -26.42 -12.35
CA PHE A 3 8.08 -26.39 -11.54
C PHE A 3 6.86 -26.22 -12.47
N THR A 4 5.65 -26.25 -11.91
CA THR A 4 4.42 -25.97 -12.67
C THR A 4 3.78 -24.69 -12.17
N LEU A 5 3.39 -23.77 -13.06
CA LEU A 5 2.68 -22.54 -12.73
C LEU A 5 1.36 -22.49 -13.49
N ASN A 6 0.24 -22.44 -12.76
CA ASN A 6 -1.11 -22.43 -13.34
C ASN A 6 -1.33 -23.56 -14.35
N GLY A 7 -0.81 -24.75 -14.03
CA GLY A 7 -0.88 -25.95 -14.88
C GLY A 7 0.12 -25.99 -16.04
N GLN A 8 0.95 -24.95 -16.23
CA GLN A 8 1.96 -24.90 -17.28
C GLN A 8 3.36 -25.22 -16.73
N PRO A 9 4.14 -26.11 -17.36
CA PRO A 9 5.51 -26.38 -16.93
C PRO A 9 6.39 -25.14 -17.16
N LYS A 10 7.27 -24.86 -16.22
CA LYS A 10 8.20 -23.73 -16.23
C LYS A 10 9.60 -24.18 -15.87
N THR A 11 10.58 -23.52 -16.50
CA THR A 11 12.01 -23.66 -16.18
C THR A 11 12.56 -22.28 -15.85
N TYR A 12 13.27 -22.18 -14.74
CA TYR A 12 13.90 -20.93 -14.29
C TYR A 12 15.37 -21.17 -13.93
N GLU A 13 16.27 -20.40 -14.52
CA GLU A 13 17.73 -20.51 -14.34
C GLU A 13 18.35 -19.28 -13.64
N GLY A 14 17.52 -18.35 -13.14
CA GLY A 14 17.97 -17.15 -12.45
C GLY A 14 18.29 -17.37 -10.97
N ASP A 15 18.28 -16.27 -10.21
CA ASP A 15 18.63 -16.27 -8.79
C ASP A 15 17.72 -17.20 -7.95
N PRO A 16 18.26 -18.24 -7.30
CA PRO A 16 17.49 -19.14 -6.43
C PRO A 16 16.89 -18.47 -5.19
N ASP A 17 17.40 -17.33 -4.76
CA ASP A 17 16.92 -16.56 -3.61
C ASP A 17 15.90 -15.48 -3.98
N LEU A 18 15.64 -15.27 -5.28
CA LEU A 18 14.59 -14.36 -5.75
C LEU A 18 13.24 -14.71 -5.09
N PRO A 19 12.52 -13.74 -4.51
CA PRO A 19 11.18 -13.98 -4.00
C PRO A 19 10.23 -14.42 -5.12
N LEU A 20 9.37 -15.40 -4.84
CA LEU A 20 8.34 -15.87 -5.76
C LEU A 20 7.42 -14.73 -6.21
N LEU A 21 7.13 -13.76 -5.34
CA LEU A 21 6.33 -12.60 -5.71
C LEU A 21 6.97 -11.82 -6.87
N THR A 22 8.28 -11.55 -6.77
CA THR A 22 9.02 -10.85 -7.82
C THR A 22 9.05 -11.66 -9.10
N TYR A 23 9.26 -12.98 -9.02
CA TYR A 23 9.17 -13.85 -10.20
C TYR A 23 7.79 -13.77 -10.87
N LEU A 24 6.71 -13.93 -10.10
CA LEU A 24 5.34 -13.89 -10.62
C LEU A 24 5.03 -12.55 -11.30
N ARG A 25 5.36 -11.43 -10.66
CA ARG A 25 5.03 -10.09 -11.18
C ARG A 25 5.93 -9.68 -12.35
N GLU A 26 7.25 -9.82 -12.20
CA GLU A 26 8.22 -9.24 -13.14
C GLU A 26 8.61 -10.18 -14.28
N HIS A 27 8.63 -11.51 -14.05
CA HIS A 27 8.99 -12.47 -15.10
C HIS A 27 7.78 -13.06 -15.82
N GLU A 28 6.66 -13.23 -15.11
CA GLU A 28 5.45 -13.87 -15.65
C GLU A 28 4.30 -12.88 -15.90
N GLY A 29 4.42 -11.62 -15.46
CA GLY A 29 3.36 -10.62 -15.61
C GLY A 29 2.10 -10.91 -14.78
N ILE A 30 2.19 -11.81 -13.79
CA ILE A 30 1.09 -12.20 -12.92
C ILE A 30 0.99 -11.20 -11.76
N VAL A 31 0.12 -10.21 -11.94
CA VAL A 31 -0.10 -9.13 -10.97
C VAL A 31 -1.22 -9.43 -9.98
N SER A 32 -1.88 -10.59 -10.04
CA SER A 32 -2.92 -10.97 -9.08
C SER A 32 -2.37 -11.20 -7.67
N ALA A 33 -1.14 -11.69 -7.55
CA ALA A 33 -0.38 -11.68 -6.31
C ALA A 33 0.08 -10.24 -6.04
N LYS A 34 -0.55 -9.58 -5.06
CA LYS A 34 -0.34 -8.16 -4.79
C LYS A 34 0.83 -7.93 -3.83
N ASP A 35 1.70 -6.98 -4.16
CA ASP A 35 2.71 -6.50 -3.24
C ASP A 35 2.12 -5.41 -2.33
N GLY A 36 1.83 -5.78 -1.08
CA GLY A 36 1.35 -4.82 -0.09
C GLY A 36 2.35 -4.47 1.00
N CYS A 37 3.02 -5.47 1.54
CA CYS A 37 4.04 -5.30 2.58
C CYS A 37 5.21 -6.23 2.33
N ALA A 38 5.63 -6.44 1.08
CA ALA A 38 6.87 -7.15 0.89
C ALA A 38 8.04 -6.35 1.48
N PRO A 39 9.03 -7.02 2.09
CA PRO A 39 9.12 -8.45 2.38
C PRO A 39 8.63 -8.84 3.79
N GLN A 40 7.90 -7.98 4.51
CA GLN A 40 7.51 -8.20 5.91
C GLN A 40 6.50 -9.35 6.11
N ALA A 41 5.79 -9.76 5.06
CA ALA A 41 4.85 -10.90 5.10
C ALA A 41 3.72 -10.78 6.15
N ALA A 42 3.25 -9.56 6.40
CA ALA A 42 2.23 -9.26 7.41
C ALA A 42 0.79 -9.13 6.87
N CYS A 43 0.61 -8.82 5.58
CA CYS A 43 -0.70 -8.44 5.04
C CYS A 43 -1.48 -9.57 4.34
N GLY A 44 -0.80 -10.64 3.89
CA GLY A 44 -1.43 -11.74 3.17
C GLY A 44 -1.84 -11.45 1.71
N CYS A 45 -1.60 -10.24 1.18
CA CYS A 45 -2.05 -9.85 -0.16
C CYS A 45 -1.36 -10.64 -1.30
N CYS A 46 -0.15 -11.12 -1.05
CA CYS A 46 0.67 -11.89 -2.00
C CYS A 46 0.45 -13.41 -1.91
N ALA A 47 -0.60 -13.87 -1.23
CA ALA A 47 -0.84 -15.29 -1.02
C ALA A 47 -1.14 -16.02 -2.35
N VAL A 48 -0.45 -17.14 -2.55
CA VAL A 48 -0.64 -18.07 -3.66
C VAL A 48 -0.74 -19.49 -3.12
N GLN A 49 -1.25 -20.42 -3.92
CA GLN A 49 -1.25 -21.84 -3.55
C GLN A 49 0.04 -22.49 -4.05
N LEU A 50 0.80 -23.09 -3.15
CA LEU A 50 1.94 -23.97 -3.41
C LEU A 50 1.52 -25.39 -3.00
N ASP A 51 1.38 -26.27 -3.98
CA ASP A 51 0.82 -27.61 -3.84
C ASP A 51 -0.55 -27.56 -3.14
N ASP A 52 -0.65 -28.03 -1.90
CA ASP A 52 -1.89 -28.05 -1.11
C ASP A 52 -1.97 -26.90 -0.06
N LYS A 53 -1.02 -25.96 -0.06
CA LYS A 53 -0.88 -24.93 0.98
C LYS A 53 -0.93 -23.54 0.40
N ALA A 54 -1.53 -22.62 1.14
CA ALA A 54 -1.38 -21.20 0.85
C ALA A 54 -0.06 -20.72 1.46
N VAL A 55 0.72 -19.99 0.68
CA VAL A 55 2.02 -19.44 1.07
C VAL A 55 2.12 -17.97 0.68
N LEU A 56 2.91 -17.22 1.43
CA LEU A 56 3.19 -15.82 1.14
C LEU A 56 4.36 -15.74 0.17
N SER A 57 4.08 -15.33 -1.07
CA SER A 57 5.07 -15.34 -2.15
C SER A 57 6.20 -14.33 -1.95
N CYS A 58 6.00 -13.26 -1.17
CA CYS A 58 7.03 -12.25 -0.91
C CYS A 58 8.22 -12.73 -0.06
N ILE A 59 8.07 -13.84 0.66
CA ILE A 59 9.15 -14.45 1.49
C ILE A 59 9.45 -15.89 1.09
N THR A 60 8.86 -16.37 -0.01
CA THR A 60 9.09 -17.72 -0.53
C THR A 60 10.13 -17.62 -1.64
N PRO A 61 11.40 -18.01 -1.43
CA PRO A 61 12.42 -17.96 -2.47
C PRO A 61 12.19 -19.03 -3.54
N MET A 62 12.58 -18.76 -4.79
CA MET A 62 12.42 -19.66 -5.92
C MET A 62 12.97 -21.07 -5.65
N LYS A 63 14.11 -21.21 -4.96
CA LYS A 63 14.68 -22.53 -4.62
C LYS A 63 13.75 -23.44 -3.81
N LYS A 64 12.76 -22.90 -3.09
CA LYS A 64 11.79 -23.69 -2.32
C LYS A 64 10.62 -24.22 -3.15
N ILE A 65 10.48 -23.81 -4.41
CA ILE A 65 9.33 -24.20 -5.26
C ILE A 65 9.71 -25.22 -6.33
N ALA A 66 10.99 -25.62 -6.41
CA ALA A 66 11.46 -26.60 -7.38
C ALA A 66 10.69 -27.92 -7.22
N GLY A 67 10.10 -28.40 -8.31
CA GLY A 67 9.28 -29.60 -8.35
C GLY A 67 7.84 -29.44 -7.86
N SER A 68 7.44 -28.26 -7.37
CA SER A 68 6.09 -27.99 -6.88
C SER A 68 5.16 -27.42 -7.96
N ALA A 69 3.86 -27.41 -7.66
CA ALA A 69 2.84 -26.71 -8.43
C ALA A 69 2.44 -25.40 -7.73
N ILE A 70 2.48 -24.30 -8.46
CA ILE A 70 2.02 -22.97 -8.02
C ILE A 70 0.73 -22.65 -8.76
N THR A 71 -0.28 -22.24 -8.01
CA THR A 71 -1.55 -21.75 -8.54
C THR A 71 -1.81 -20.34 -8.00
N THR A 72 -2.07 -19.41 -8.90
CA THR A 72 -2.57 -18.06 -8.63
C THR A 72 -4.06 -17.97 -9.00
N THR A 73 -4.69 -16.81 -8.90
CA THR A 73 -6.12 -16.69 -9.27
C THR A 73 -6.37 -17.05 -10.73
N GLU A 74 -5.40 -16.79 -11.61
CA GLU A 74 -5.40 -17.15 -13.03
C GLU A 74 -5.46 -18.67 -13.26
N GLY A 75 -4.94 -19.48 -12.33
CA GLY A 75 -4.90 -20.94 -12.43
C GLY A 75 -6.06 -21.68 -11.77
N LEU A 76 -7.05 -20.99 -11.19
CA LEU A 76 -8.19 -21.62 -10.49
C LEU A 76 -9.17 -22.36 -11.41
N GLY A 77 -9.11 -22.10 -12.72
CA GLY A 77 -10.10 -22.54 -13.69
C GLY A 77 -11.36 -21.68 -13.68
N GLU A 78 -12.06 -21.63 -14.81
CA GLU A 78 -13.18 -20.71 -15.06
C GLU A 78 -14.31 -20.85 -14.02
N TYR A 79 -14.70 -22.09 -13.68
CA TYR A 79 -15.74 -22.35 -12.69
C TYR A 79 -15.45 -21.68 -11.34
N ARG A 80 -14.26 -21.93 -10.76
CA ARG A 80 -13.91 -21.37 -9.45
C ARG A 80 -13.67 -19.87 -9.51
N GLN A 81 -13.11 -19.35 -10.60
CA GLN A 81 -13.00 -17.90 -10.82
C GLN A 81 -14.37 -17.24 -10.77
N ASN A 82 -15.36 -17.79 -11.49
CA ASN A 82 -16.73 -17.27 -11.51
C ASN A 82 -17.40 -17.37 -10.13
N VAL A 83 -17.26 -18.50 -9.43
CA VAL A 83 -17.82 -18.68 -8.08
C VAL A 83 -17.24 -17.65 -7.10
N PHE A 84 -15.92 -17.51 -7.01
CA PHE A 84 -15.32 -16.55 -6.09
C PHE A 84 -15.68 -15.11 -6.47
N ALA A 85 -15.57 -14.74 -7.75
CA ALA A 85 -15.92 -13.41 -8.21
C ALA A 85 -17.37 -13.05 -7.86
N ASN A 86 -18.31 -13.92 -8.21
CA ASN A 86 -19.73 -13.65 -7.99
C ASN A 86 -20.12 -13.70 -6.52
N ALA A 87 -19.52 -14.59 -5.72
CA ALA A 87 -19.77 -14.65 -4.28
C ALA A 87 -19.31 -13.36 -3.58
N PHE A 88 -18.09 -12.91 -3.85
CA PHE A 88 -17.56 -11.68 -3.25
C PHE A 88 -18.34 -10.44 -3.67
N VAL A 89 -18.74 -10.33 -4.95
CA VAL A 89 -19.56 -9.21 -5.41
C VAL A 89 -20.96 -9.25 -4.78
N SER A 90 -21.62 -10.41 -4.77
CA SER A 90 -22.98 -10.58 -4.22
C SER A 90 -23.07 -10.23 -2.74
N LYS A 91 -22.05 -10.59 -1.96
CA LYS A 91 -22.04 -10.36 -0.50
C LYS A 91 -21.46 -9.00 -0.12
N GLY A 92 -20.91 -8.23 -1.08
CA GLY A 92 -20.18 -6.99 -0.79
C GLY A 92 -18.86 -7.24 -0.06
N GLY A 93 -18.23 -8.38 -0.31
CA GLY A 93 -16.94 -8.78 0.27
C GLY A 93 -15.74 -8.08 -0.35
N VAL A 94 -15.95 -7.15 -1.29
CA VAL A 94 -14.91 -6.43 -2.02
C VAL A 94 -15.19 -4.92 -2.02
N GLN A 95 -14.23 -4.14 -1.53
CA GLN A 95 -14.21 -2.68 -1.62
C GLN A 95 -13.04 -2.23 -2.50
N CYS A 96 -11.90 -1.79 -1.94
CA CYS A 96 -10.74 -1.39 -2.76
C CYS A 96 -10.27 -2.51 -3.68
N GLY A 97 -10.33 -3.78 -3.22
CA GLY A 97 -9.99 -4.98 -3.98
C GLY A 97 -8.61 -5.55 -3.70
N PHE A 98 -7.67 -4.73 -3.20
CA PHE A 98 -6.24 -5.07 -3.19
C PHE A 98 -5.91 -6.38 -2.44
N CYS A 99 -6.51 -6.61 -1.28
CA CYS A 99 -6.27 -7.81 -0.48
C CYS A 99 -7.04 -9.06 -0.96
N ILE A 100 -8.04 -8.89 -1.84
CA ILE A 100 -9.01 -9.95 -2.15
C ILE A 100 -8.40 -11.12 -2.92
N PRO A 101 -7.49 -10.95 -3.90
CA PRO A 101 -6.87 -12.07 -4.59
C PRO A 101 -6.15 -13.04 -3.64
N GLY A 102 -5.36 -12.52 -2.69
CA GLY A 102 -4.70 -13.35 -1.67
C GLY A 102 -5.71 -14.07 -0.76
N ILE A 103 -6.80 -13.39 -0.38
CA ILE A 103 -7.90 -13.99 0.40
C ILE A 103 -8.61 -15.10 -0.40
N VAL A 104 -8.82 -14.92 -1.70
CA VAL A 104 -9.38 -15.95 -2.59
C VAL A 104 -8.47 -17.18 -2.62
N MET A 105 -7.16 -17.00 -2.76
CA MET A 105 -6.21 -18.12 -2.76
C MET A 105 -6.20 -18.88 -1.42
N GLN A 106 -6.19 -18.17 -0.30
CA GLN A 106 -6.32 -18.76 1.03
C GLN A 106 -7.64 -19.53 1.20
N SER A 107 -8.75 -18.95 0.70
CA SER A 107 -10.08 -19.56 0.76
C SER A 107 -10.17 -20.81 -0.12
N ASN A 108 -9.54 -20.79 -1.30
CA ASN A 108 -9.46 -21.95 -2.18
C ASN A 108 -8.77 -23.13 -1.49
N VAL A 109 -7.64 -22.86 -0.83
CA VAL A 109 -6.90 -23.88 -0.05
C VAL A 109 -7.73 -24.39 1.13
N LEU A 110 -8.43 -23.52 1.86
CA LEU A 110 -9.34 -23.93 2.93
C LEU A 110 -10.44 -24.86 2.40
N ILE A 111 -11.13 -24.46 1.33
CA ILE A 111 -12.28 -25.21 0.77
C ILE A 111 -11.84 -26.57 0.22
N ASN A 112 -10.64 -26.66 -0.38
CA ASN A 112 -10.10 -27.95 -0.83
C ASN A 112 -9.84 -28.92 0.32
N LYS A 113 -9.50 -28.42 1.51
CA LYS A 113 -9.24 -29.23 2.71
C LYS A 113 -10.49 -29.50 3.53
N ASN A 114 -11.41 -28.55 3.56
CA ASN A 114 -12.69 -28.62 4.25
C ASN A 114 -13.78 -28.01 3.35
N PRO A 115 -14.49 -28.85 2.56
CA PRO A 115 -15.56 -28.38 1.67
C PRO A 115 -16.77 -27.77 2.38
N ASN A 116 -16.89 -27.91 3.70
CA ASN A 116 -17.96 -27.31 4.50
C ASN A 116 -17.39 -26.54 5.71
N PRO A 117 -16.62 -25.45 5.46
CA PRO A 117 -15.99 -24.72 6.54
C PRO A 117 -17.04 -23.94 7.34
N SER A 118 -16.92 -23.98 8.66
CA SER A 118 -17.70 -23.08 9.51
C SER A 118 -17.18 -21.64 9.37
N ARG A 119 -17.97 -20.65 9.81
CA ARG A 119 -17.49 -19.26 9.87
C ARG A 119 -16.21 -19.12 10.69
N ALA A 120 -16.11 -19.85 11.80
CA ALA A 120 -14.92 -19.85 12.64
C ALA A 120 -13.69 -20.43 11.92
N ASP A 121 -13.88 -21.44 11.06
CA ASP A 121 -12.80 -21.98 10.23
C ASP A 121 -12.31 -20.94 9.22
N VAL A 122 -13.24 -20.20 8.59
CA VAL A 122 -12.90 -19.11 7.67
C VAL A 122 -12.16 -17.99 8.40
N GLU A 123 -12.67 -17.51 9.54
CA GLU A 123 -12.03 -16.46 10.35
C GLU A 123 -10.61 -16.86 10.78
N LYS A 124 -10.44 -18.12 11.21
CA LYS A 124 -9.12 -18.68 11.54
C LYS A 124 -8.21 -18.74 10.32
N ALA A 125 -8.71 -19.20 9.17
CA ALA A 125 -7.94 -19.27 7.94
C ALA A 125 -7.51 -17.90 7.42
N LEU A 126 -8.28 -16.84 7.70
CA LEU A 126 -7.99 -15.47 7.28
C LEU A 126 -7.19 -14.65 8.30
N THR A 127 -6.79 -15.23 9.43
CA THR A 127 -5.93 -14.56 10.42
C THR A 127 -4.65 -13.93 9.82
N PRO A 128 -3.95 -14.54 8.84
CA PRO A 128 -2.77 -13.92 8.23
C PRO A 128 -3.11 -12.88 7.12
N HIS A 129 -4.39 -12.56 6.90
CA HIS A 129 -4.83 -11.61 5.87
C HIS A 129 -5.37 -10.33 6.49
N LEU A 130 -4.81 -9.20 6.07
CA LEU A 130 -5.29 -7.88 6.46
C LEU A 130 -6.25 -7.32 5.42
N CYS A 131 -7.36 -6.76 5.88
CA CYS A 131 -8.29 -5.98 5.07
C CYS A 131 -8.65 -4.70 5.81
N ARG A 132 -8.25 -3.55 5.25
CA ARG A 132 -8.51 -2.25 5.89
C ARG A 132 -9.92 -1.70 5.64
N CYS A 133 -10.62 -2.19 4.61
CA CYS A 133 -11.85 -1.57 4.14
C CYS A 133 -13.14 -2.23 4.68
N THR A 134 -13.18 -3.55 4.77
CA THR A 134 -14.46 -4.29 4.87
C THR A 134 -14.88 -4.68 6.29
N GLY A 135 -13.95 -4.70 7.24
CA GLY A 135 -14.21 -5.26 8.57
C GLY A 135 -14.51 -6.77 8.58
N TYR A 136 -14.09 -7.50 7.55
CA TYR A 136 -14.11 -8.98 7.39
C TYR A 136 -15.49 -9.67 7.30
N LYS A 137 -16.53 -9.17 7.97
CA LYS A 137 -17.84 -9.86 8.03
C LYS A 137 -18.38 -10.27 6.65
N LYS A 138 -18.25 -9.39 5.66
CA LYS A 138 -18.68 -9.64 4.27
C LYS A 138 -17.74 -10.52 3.47
N ILE A 139 -16.47 -10.55 3.81
CA ILE A 139 -15.51 -11.50 3.26
C ILE A 139 -15.88 -12.91 3.73
N VAL A 140 -16.13 -13.09 5.03
CA VAL A 140 -16.56 -14.39 5.56
C VAL A 140 -17.88 -14.85 4.92
N ASP A 141 -18.87 -13.95 4.77
CA ASP A 141 -20.12 -14.26 4.04
C ASP A 141 -19.86 -14.75 2.60
N ALA A 142 -18.89 -14.15 1.91
CA ALA A 142 -18.53 -14.50 0.54
C ALA A 142 -17.82 -15.86 0.45
N VAL A 143 -16.88 -16.14 1.37
CA VAL A 143 -16.16 -17.42 1.40
C VAL A 143 -17.11 -18.58 1.69
N ILE A 144 -18.05 -18.42 2.62
CA ILE A 144 -19.08 -19.43 2.89
C ILE A 144 -19.94 -19.66 1.64
N CYS A 145 -20.38 -18.58 0.99
CA CYS A 145 -21.16 -18.68 -0.25
C CYS A 145 -20.40 -19.40 -1.37
N ALA A 146 -19.09 -19.17 -1.50
CA ALA A 146 -18.25 -19.87 -2.46
C ALA A 146 -18.05 -21.34 -2.08
N ALA A 147 -17.87 -21.65 -0.79
CA ALA A 147 -17.73 -23.01 -0.31
C ALA A 147 -19.00 -23.85 -0.55
N ASP A 148 -20.18 -23.27 -0.27
CA ASP A 148 -21.46 -23.92 -0.57
C ASP A 148 -21.60 -24.22 -2.06
N ALA A 149 -21.37 -23.23 -2.93
CA ALA A 149 -21.46 -23.42 -4.37
C ALA A 149 -20.48 -24.48 -4.89
N ILE A 150 -19.22 -24.47 -4.43
CA ILE A 150 -18.20 -25.46 -4.81
C ILE A 150 -18.56 -26.87 -4.32
N ARG A 151 -19.14 -27.00 -3.12
CA ARG A 151 -19.55 -28.29 -2.55
C ARG A 151 -20.70 -28.93 -3.31
N GLU A 152 -21.69 -28.12 -3.71
CA GLU A 152 -22.87 -28.58 -4.43
C GLU A 152 -22.66 -28.60 -5.96
N GLU A 153 -21.47 -28.21 -6.44
CA GLU A 153 -21.16 -28.05 -7.87
C GLU A 153 -22.11 -27.08 -8.59
N GLU A 154 -22.56 -26.05 -7.88
CA GLU A 154 -23.49 -25.03 -8.38
C GLU A 154 -22.79 -23.76 -8.83
N GLU A 155 -23.45 -22.99 -9.69
CA GLU A 155 -23.01 -21.65 -10.07
C GLU A 155 -23.51 -20.60 -9.08
N VAL A 156 -22.69 -19.59 -8.79
CA VAL A 156 -23.16 -18.37 -8.14
C VAL A 156 -23.60 -17.39 -9.24
N PRO A 157 -24.88 -16.95 -9.30
CA PRO A 157 -25.35 -16.08 -10.36
C PRO A 157 -24.57 -14.77 -10.44
N THR A 158 -24.27 -14.32 -11.66
CA THR A 158 -23.61 -13.03 -11.90
C THR A 158 -24.50 -11.88 -11.37
N PRO A 159 -24.02 -11.10 -10.39
CA PRO A 159 -24.80 -10.02 -9.79
C PRO A 159 -25.24 -8.97 -10.81
N GLN A 160 -26.53 -8.65 -10.82
CA GLN A 160 -27.14 -7.67 -11.73
C GLN A 160 -27.40 -6.35 -11.00
N SER A 161 -27.28 -5.23 -11.72
CA SER A 161 -27.64 -3.91 -11.22
C SER A 161 -29.05 -3.54 -11.66
N ASP A 162 -29.89 -3.09 -10.73
CA ASP A 162 -31.22 -2.53 -11.05
C ASP A 162 -31.22 -1.00 -11.18
N GLY A 163 -30.06 -0.37 -10.98
CA GLY A 163 -29.87 1.08 -11.15
C GLY A 163 -30.55 1.96 -10.09
N LYS A 164 -31.22 1.36 -9.09
CA LYS A 164 -31.92 2.11 -8.05
C LYS A 164 -30.95 2.59 -6.96
N ILE A 165 -31.26 3.76 -6.41
CA ILE A 165 -30.56 4.33 -5.25
C ILE A 165 -31.06 3.61 -3.98
N GLY A 166 -30.13 3.23 -3.10
CA GLY A 166 -30.43 2.59 -1.82
C GLY A 166 -30.65 1.07 -1.87
N SER A 167 -30.71 0.46 -3.06
CA SER A 167 -30.65 -1.00 -3.22
C SER A 167 -29.20 -1.51 -3.25
N ARG A 168 -29.01 -2.82 -3.04
CA ARG A 168 -27.70 -3.46 -3.13
C ARG A 168 -27.30 -3.59 -4.59
N GLN A 169 -26.36 -2.77 -5.04
CA GLN A 169 -25.81 -2.84 -6.39
C GLN A 169 -24.47 -3.57 -6.41
N PRO A 170 -24.16 -4.34 -7.46
CA PRO A 170 -22.81 -4.82 -7.68
C PRO A 170 -21.88 -3.64 -7.94
N LYS A 171 -20.74 -3.60 -7.24
CA LYS A 171 -19.73 -2.58 -7.48
C LYS A 171 -19.15 -2.72 -8.90
N TYR A 172 -19.00 -1.59 -9.58
CA TYR A 172 -18.38 -1.53 -10.91
C TYR A 172 -17.02 -2.25 -10.94
N GLN A 173 -16.82 -3.12 -11.93
CA GLN A 173 -15.61 -3.95 -12.13
C GLN A 173 -15.19 -4.82 -10.93
N ALA A 174 -16.07 -5.07 -9.96
CA ALA A 174 -15.69 -5.77 -8.75
C ALA A 174 -15.25 -7.23 -8.96
N GLN A 175 -15.72 -7.91 -10.02
CA GLN A 175 -15.20 -9.22 -10.38
C GLN A 175 -13.70 -9.17 -10.72
N LYS A 176 -13.25 -8.15 -11.46
CA LYS A 176 -11.83 -7.95 -11.79
C LYS A 176 -11.00 -7.69 -10.53
N LEU A 177 -11.55 -6.94 -9.57
CA LEU A 177 -10.92 -6.71 -8.28
C LEU A 177 -10.73 -8.01 -7.49
N VAL A 178 -11.75 -8.88 -7.47
CA VAL A 178 -11.70 -10.17 -6.75
C VAL A 178 -10.65 -11.10 -7.36
N LEU A 179 -10.56 -11.15 -8.69
CA LEU A 179 -9.65 -12.03 -9.41
C LEU A 179 -8.24 -11.45 -9.58
N GLY A 180 -7.99 -10.22 -9.15
CA GLY A 180 -6.69 -9.56 -9.29
C GLY A 180 -6.38 -9.06 -10.71
N GLN A 181 -7.39 -9.00 -11.57
CA GLN A 181 -7.31 -8.55 -12.97
C GLN A 181 -7.38 -7.02 -13.12
N HIS A 182 -7.74 -6.31 -12.04
CA HIS A 182 -7.63 -4.85 -12.00
C HIS A 182 -6.18 -4.47 -11.72
N HIS A 183 -5.65 -3.59 -12.56
CA HIS A 183 -4.31 -3.05 -12.42
C HIS A 183 -4.36 -1.84 -11.50
N TYR A 184 -3.66 -1.94 -10.39
CA TYR A 184 -3.32 -0.82 -9.52
C TYR A 184 -2.09 -0.10 -10.09
N VAL A 185 -1.72 1.05 -9.54
CA VAL A 185 -0.65 1.88 -10.12
C VAL A 185 0.67 1.09 -10.17
N ASP A 186 1.00 0.34 -9.11
CA ASP A 186 2.18 -0.54 -9.06
C ASP A 186 2.14 -1.72 -10.08
N ASP A 187 0.95 -2.06 -10.60
CA ASP A 187 0.81 -3.10 -11.62
C ASP A 187 1.00 -2.57 -13.05
N ILE A 188 0.95 -1.25 -13.25
CA ILE A 188 1.02 -0.65 -14.58
C ILE A 188 2.47 -0.65 -15.07
N LYS A 189 2.68 -1.19 -16.28
CA LYS A 189 3.97 -1.16 -16.97
C LYS A 189 3.81 -0.36 -18.27
N ILE A 190 4.70 0.62 -18.46
CA ILE A 190 4.75 1.45 -19.67
C ILE A 190 6.05 1.15 -20.42
N GLU A 191 5.99 1.09 -21.75
CA GLU A 191 7.19 0.90 -22.57
C GLU A 191 8.19 2.05 -22.31
N GLY A 192 9.45 1.69 -22.04
CA GLY A 192 10.48 2.68 -21.71
C GLY A 192 10.37 3.28 -20.30
N MET A 193 9.47 2.77 -19.44
CA MET A 193 9.37 3.19 -18.04
C MET A 193 10.73 3.15 -17.33
N ARG A 194 10.97 4.14 -16.48
CA ARG A 194 12.13 4.25 -15.58
C ARG A 194 11.65 4.25 -14.14
N HIS A 195 12.53 3.87 -13.24
CA HIS A 195 12.17 3.69 -11.84
C HIS A 195 12.82 4.77 -11.00
N ALA A 196 12.03 5.35 -10.09
CA ALA A 196 12.49 6.40 -9.20
C ALA A 196 12.54 5.93 -7.75
N ALA A 197 13.51 6.44 -7.00
CA ALA A 197 13.60 6.28 -5.56
C ALA A 197 14.01 7.61 -4.91
N LEU A 198 13.55 7.85 -3.69
CA LEU A 198 13.80 9.08 -2.94
C LEU A 198 14.75 8.82 -1.77
N LYS A 199 15.69 9.74 -1.54
CA LYS A 199 16.48 9.84 -0.32
C LYS A 199 15.73 10.74 0.66
N PHE A 200 15.28 10.16 1.76
CA PHE A 200 14.64 10.89 2.85
C PHE A 200 15.66 11.34 3.90
N SER A 201 15.27 12.33 4.69
CA SER A 201 16.03 12.82 5.84
C SER A 201 16.20 11.74 6.91
N ASP A 202 17.41 11.60 7.42
CA ASP A 202 17.69 10.70 8.55
C ASP A 202 17.29 11.32 9.90
N HIS A 203 16.99 12.62 9.92
CA HIS A 203 16.70 13.39 11.12
C HIS A 203 15.39 14.16 11.02
N PRO A 204 14.55 14.13 12.07
CA PRO A 204 13.34 14.94 12.11
C PRO A 204 13.64 16.44 12.14
N ARG A 205 14.81 16.85 12.61
CA ARG A 205 15.23 18.24 12.54
C ARG A 205 16.74 18.36 12.42
N ALA A 206 17.21 18.84 11.29
CA ALA A 206 18.62 19.09 11.04
C ALA A 206 18.78 20.13 9.93
N LYS A 207 19.82 20.96 10.02
CA LYS A 207 20.23 21.79 8.89
C LYS A 207 21.05 20.94 7.93
N VAL A 208 20.65 20.89 6.67
CA VAL A 208 21.37 20.15 5.63
C VAL A 208 22.61 20.97 5.24
N LEU A 209 23.80 20.44 5.48
CA LEU A 209 25.07 21.12 5.18
C LEU A 209 25.59 20.76 3.78
N LYS A 210 25.39 19.51 3.36
CA LYS A 210 25.83 18.99 2.06
C LYS A 210 24.98 17.77 1.68
N ILE A 211 24.73 17.61 0.39
CA ILE A 211 24.18 16.39 -0.22
C ILE A 211 25.21 15.95 -1.27
N ASP A 212 25.85 14.81 -1.08
CA ASP A 212 26.82 14.23 -2.00
C ASP A 212 26.17 13.11 -2.82
N THR A 213 26.01 13.37 -4.12
CA THR A 213 25.39 12.45 -5.08
C THR A 213 26.40 11.70 -5.93
N GLY A 214 27.71 11.99 -5.79
CA GLY A 214 28.72 11.59 -6.77
C GLY A 214 28.85 10.08 -6.95
N ALA A 215 28.73 9.30 -5.87
CA ALA A 215 28.74 7.84 -5.93
C ALA A 215 27.47 7.26 -6.56
N ALA A 216 26.30 7.86 -6.27
CA ALA A 216 25.02 7.45 -6.84
C ALA A 216 24.98 7.71 -8.35
N GLU A 217 25.46 8.85 -8.82
CA GLU A 217 25.53 9.22 -10.23
C GLU A 217 26.42 8.29 -11.07
N GLN A 218 27.47 7.72 -10.45
CA GLN A 218 28.41 6.82 -11.10
C GLN A 218 27.95 5.37 -11.13
N LEU A 219 26.86 5.02 -10.44
CA LEU A 219 26.35 3.65 -10.40
C LEU A 219 25.80 3.26 -11.79
N PRO A 220 26.25 2.15 -12.39
CA PRO A 220 25.73 1.70 -13.68
C PRO A 220 24.21 1.52 -13.68
N GLY A 221 23.55 2.04 -14.72
CA GLY A 221 22.08 2.03 -14.87
C GLY A 221 21.36 3.18 -14.19
N VAL A 222 22.06 4.05 -13.46
CA VAL A 222 21.51 5.35 -13.02
C VAL A 222 21.46 6.29 -14.21
N ILE A 223 20.30 6.93 -14.39
CA ILE A 223 20.04 7.86 -15.49
C ILE A 223 20.24 9.29 -15.01
N ARG A 224 19.73 9.60 -13.82
CA ARG A 224 19.84 10.94 -13.23
C ARG A 224 19.65 10.90 -11.72
N VAL A 225 20.43 11.72 -11.02
CA VAL A 225 20.13 12.14 -9.66
C VAL A 225 19.64 13.60 -9.71
N PHE A 226 18.63 13.92 -8.93
CA PHE A 226 18.06 15.27 -8.87
C PHE A 226 17.86 15.71 -7.42
N THR A 227 17.97 17.00 -7.19
CA THR A 227 17.81 17.64 -5.87
C THR A 227 16.83 18.80 -5.97
N ALA A 228 16.66 19.55 -4.88
CA ALA A 228 15.87 20.76 -4.85
C ALA A 228 16.23 21.78 -5.96
N THR A 229 17.48 21.80 -6.45
CA THR A 229 17.91 22.74 -7.51
C THR A 229 17.35 22.41 -8.88
N ASP A 230 16.88 21.18 -9.08
CA ASP A 230 16.33 20.72 -10.36
C ASP A 230 14.83 21.03 -10.52
N VAL A 231 14.17 21.52 -9.46
CA VAL A 231 12.74 21.88 -9.51
C VAL A 231 12.58 23.23 -10.21
N PRO A 232 11.92 23.29 -11.40
CA PRO A 232 11.87 24.50 -12.21
C PRO A 232 10.90 25.56 -11.67
N GLY A 233 10.01 25.20 -10.74
CA GLY A 233 8.98 26.06 -10.17
C GLY A 233 9.15 26.31 -8.67
N GLY A 234 8.10 26.87 -8.05
CA GLY A 234 8.03 26.97 -6.59
C GLY A 234 8.13 25.59 -5.95
N ARG A 235 9.00 25.46 -4.93
CA ARG A 235 9.21 24.19 -4.21
C ARG A 235 8.28 24.02 -3.01
N THR A 236 7.57 25.05 -2.60
CA THR A 236 6.74 24.98 -1.40
C THR A 236 5.30 24.72 -1.81
N ILE A 237 4.75 23.63 -1.29
CA ILE A 237 3.36 23.22 -1.45
C ILE A 237 2.64 23.31 -0.10
N GLY A 238 1.31 23.15 -0.12
CA GLY A 238 0.54 22.90 1.09
C GLY A 238 -0.94 23.20 0.91
N LEU A 239 -1.75 22.65 1.82
CA LEU A 239 -3.21 22.68 1.71
C LEU A 239 -3.82 23.96 2.30
N ILE A 240 -3.27 24.45 3.43
CA ILE A 240 -3.76 25.63 4.15
C ILE A 240 -2.81 26.81 3.97
N ARG A 241 -1.52 26.56 4.15
CA ARG A 241 -0.42 27.48 3.85
C ARG A 241 0.55 26.77 2.91
N GLN A 242 1.31 27.55 2.14
CA GLN A 242 2.41 27.01 1.36
C GLN A 242 3.64 26.94 2.27
N ASP A 243 3.74 25.88 3.06
CA ASP A 243 4.77 25.69 4.11
C ASP A 243 5.47 24.32 4.06
N TRP A 244 5.10 23.46 3.11
CA TRP A 244 5.71 22.15 2.95
C TRP A 244 6.69 22.15 1.76
N PRO A 245 8.01 22.09 1.99
CA PRO A 245 8.97 21.95 0.91
C PRO A 245 8.85 20.58 0.23
N LEU A 246 8.74 20.58 -1.10
CA LEU A 246 8.75 19.37 -1.93
C LEU A 246 10.07 18.59 -1.77
N MET A 247 11.18 19.33 -1.65
CA MET A 247 12.52 18.79 -1.34
C MET A 247 13.28 19.82 -0.50
N ILE A 248 14.04 19.37 0.50
CA ILE A 248 14.90 20.21 1.34
C ILE A 248 16.24 20.44 0.62
N ALA A 249 16.61 21.70 0.44
CA ALA A 249 17.88 22.10 -0.17
C ALA A 249 19.03 22.17 0.84
N VAL A 250 20.26 22.17 0.33
CA VAL A 250 21.43 22.51 1.15
C VAL A 250 21.26 23.91 1.74
N GLY A 251 21.46 24.03 3.05
CA GLY A 251 21.26 25.24 3.84
C GLY A 251 19.89 25.32 4.51
N GLU A 252 18.91 24.51 4.11
CA GLU A 252 17.56 24.44 4.70
C GLU A 252 17.51 23.43 5.87
N VAL A 253 16.40 23.44 6.59
CA VAL A 253 16.17 22.61 7.80
C VAL A 253 15.09 21.58 7.52
N THR A 254 15.33 20.34 7.94
CA THR A 254 14.34 19.26 7.90
C THR A 254 13.33 19.38 9.05
N HIS A 255 12.14 18.85 8.85
CA HIS A 255 10.97 18.94 9.74
C HIS A 255 10.47 17.57 10.21
N TYR A 256 10.74 16.51 9.45
CA TYR A 256 10.48 15.12 9.85
C TYR A 256 11.35 14.14 9.02
N VAL A 257 11.42 12.87 9.45
CA VAL A 257 12.25 11.81 8.82
C VAL A 257 11.81 11.47 7.39
N GLY A 258 10.65 11.93 6.95
CA GLY A 258 10.16 11.70 5.58
C GLY A 258 10.36 12.89 4.63
N ASP A 259 11.06 13.95 5.07
CA ASP A 259 11.42 15.04 4.17
C ASP A 259 12.34 14.53 3.06
N VAL A 260 12.06 14.92 1.81
CA VAL A 260 12.81 14.47 0.63
C VAL A 260 14.05 15.35 0.44
N LEU A 261 15.22 14.75 0.25
CA LEU A 261 16.48 15.46 0.05
C LEU A 261 16.97 15.37 -1.39
N ALA A 262 16.84 14.19 -1.99
CA ALA A 262 17.24 13.90 -3.36
C ALA A 262 16.35 12.80 -3.94
N GLY A 263 16.34 12.67 -5.26
CA GLY A 263 15.74 11.56 -5.96
C GLY A 263 16.68 10.99 -7.01
N VAL A 264 16.55 9.70 -7.28
CA VAL A 264 17.29 8.98 -8.31
C VAL A 264 16.30 8.40 -9.31
N VAL A 265 16.63 8.50 -10.60
CA VAL A 265 15.96 7.78 -11.69
C VAL A 265 16.95 6.79 -12.29
N ALA A 266 16.54 5.53 -12.43
CA ALA A 266 17.36 4.45 -12.96
C ALA A 266 16.58 3.52 -13.89
N GLU A 267 17.31 2.61 -14.54
CA GLU A 267 16.76 1.58 -15.45
C GLU A 267 15.87 0.57 -14.73
N SER A 268 16.20 0.21 -13.47
CA SER A 268 15.40 -0.70 -12.64
C SER A 268 15.15 -0.13 -11.24
N TYR A 269 14.15 -0.68 -10.56
CA TYR A 269 13.80 -0.34 -9.18
C TYR A 269 14.97 -0.61 -8.22
N GLU A 270 15.65 -1.75 -8.39
CA GLU A 270 16.78 -2.18 -7.56
C GLU A 270 17.94 -1.21 -7.68
N ILE A 271 18.27 -0.79 -8.92
CA ILE A 271 19.34 0.18 -9.17
C ILE A 271 18.98 1.53 -8.56
N ALA A 272 17.73 2.00 -8.70
CA ALA A 272 17.30 3.26 -8.08
C ALA A 272 17.44 3.22 -6.56
N ARG A 273 17.02 2.12 -5.92
CA ARG A 273 17.15 1.93 -4.46
C ARG A 273 18.61 1.82 -4.00
N GLN A 274 19.44 1.11 -4.75
CA GLN A 274 20.87 1.02 -4.48
C GLN A 274 21.57 2.38 -4.62
N ALA A 275 21.24 3.15 -5.66
CA ALA A 275 21.81 4.47 -5.87
C ALA A 275 21.44 5.43 -4.74
N VAL A 276 20.20 5.41 -4.27
CA VAL A 276 19.77 6.23 -3.11
C VAL A 276 20.59 5.93 -1.86
N SER A 277 20.98 4.67 -1.62
CA SER A 277 21.80 4.33 -0.44
C SER A 277 23.26 4.79 -0.53
N LEU A 278 23.71 5.20 -1.72
CA LEU A 278 25.03 5.79 -1.95
C LEU A 278 25.04 7.33 -1.80
N ILE A 279 23.88 7.96 -1.61
CA ILE A 279 23.80 9.40 -1.38
C ILE A 279 24.14 9.69 0.09
N GLU A 280 25.23 10.42 0.29
CA GLU A 280 25.67 10.84 1.63
C GLU A 280 25.18 12.25 1.93
N VAL A 281 24.67 12.46 3.15
CA VAL A 281 24.16 13.77 3.57
C VAL A 281 24.85 14.17 4.87
N GLU A 282 25.42 15.37 4.86
CA GLU A 282 26.01 15.97 6.05
C GLU A 282 24.98 16.88 6.72
N TYR A 283 24.78 16.69 8.02
CA TYR A 283 23.79 17.39 8.82
C TYR A 283 24.44 18.13 9.99
N ASP A 284 23.89 19.29 10.32
CA ASP A 284 23.94 19.85 11.68
C ASP A 284 22.63 19.47 12.39
N VAL A 285 22.70 18.44 13.23
CA VAL A 285 21.51 17.82 13.86
C VAL A 285 21.02 18.69 15.01
N LEU A 286 19.74 19.02 14.98
CA LEU A 286 19.12 19.90 15.97
C LEU A 286 18.15 19.10 16.86
N PRO A 287 17.90 19.56 18.10
CA PRO A 287 16.86 18.98 18.94
C PRO A 287 15.49 19.07 18.23
N PRO A 288 14.77 17.94 18.08
CA PRO A 288 13.48 17.94 17.41
C PRO A 288 12.35 18.41 18.34
N VAL A 289 11.30 18.95 17.74
CA VAL A 289 10.05 19.29 18.45
C VAL A 289 9.06 18.18 18.18
N VAL A 290 8.87 17.28 19.16
CA VAL A 290 8.04 16.06 19.01
C VAL A 290 6.77 16.07 19.87
N ASP A 291 6.56 17.15 20.62
CA ASP A 291 5.42 17.31 21.51
C ASP A 291 4.72 18.66 21.24
N VAL A 292 3.40 18.62 21.10
CA VAL A 292 2.58 19.79 20.77
C VAL A 292 2.53 20.83 21.90
N HIS A 293 2.62 20.41 23.16
CA HIS A 293 2.64 21.32 24.30
C HIS A 293 4.00 22.00 24.44
N GLU A 294 5.09 21.26 24.19
CA GLU A 294 6.43 21.84 24.09
C GLU A 294 6.54 22.81 22.90
N ALA A 295 5.91 22.49 21.76
CA ALA A 295 5.87 23.37 20.59
C ALA A 295 5.21 24.74 20.88
N LEU A 296 4.29 24.81 21.85
CA LEU A 296 3.55 26.02 22.21
C LEU A 296 4.32 26.96 23.15
N LYS A 297 5.43 26.51 23.75
CA LYS A 297 6.22 27.36 24.66
C LYS A 297 6.91 28.49 23.89
N ALA A 298 7.06 29.64 24.54
CA ALA A 298 7.63 30.83 23.92
C ALA A 298 9.12 30.68 23.52
N ASP A 299 9.84 29.78 24.19
CA ASP A 299 11.24 29.44 23.94
C ASP A 299 11.41 28.22 23.01
N SER A 300 10.31 27.62 22.56
CA SER A 300 10.34 26.50 21.62
C SER A 300 10.87 26.97 20.27
N PRO A 301 11.76 26.20 19.62
CA PRO A 301 12.21 26.57 18.29
C PRO A 301 11.02 26.57 17.32
N SER A 302 11.00 27.57 16.45
CA SER A 302 10.02 27.63 15.36
C SER A 302 10.28 26.48 14.40
N VAL A 303 9.30 25.61 14.22
CA VAL A 303 9.34 24.51 13.25
C VAL A 303 9.12 25.05 11.84
N GLN A 304 8.25 26.06 11.70
CA GLN A 304 7.92 26.71 10.43
C GLN A 304 8.13 28.22 10.52
N GLU A 305 8.17 28.90 9.38
CA GLU A 305 8.19 30.37 9.36
C GLU A 305 6.90 30.94 9.95
N GLY A 306 7.03 31.90 10.88
CA GLY A 306 5.87 32.54 11.54
C GLY A 306 5.37 31.86 12.82
N GLY A 307 6.07 30.83 13.33
CA GLY A 307 5.80 30.22 14.64
C GLY A 307 5.06 28.87 14.56
N ASN A 308 4.92 28.22 15.72
CA ASN A 308 4.35 26.87 15.84
C ASN A 308 2.81 26.85 15.89
N ILE A 309 2.15 28.02 15.99
CA ILE A 309 0.69 28.13 15.99
C ILE A 309 0.20 28.44 14.58
N LEU A 310 -0.33 27.44 13.89
CA LEU A 310 -0.88 27.60 12.54
C LEU A 310 -2.17 28.43 12.52
N SER A 311 -3.09 28.15 13.45
CA SER A 311 -4.41 28.79 13.51
C SER A 311 -5.01 28.73 14.92
N LYS A 312 -5.90 29.67 15.23
CA LYS A 312 -6.70 29.71 16.47
C LYS A 312 -8.18 29.81 16.12
N THR A 313 -8.93 28.77 16.49
CA THR A 313 -10.40 28.75 16.35
C THR A 313 -11.05 28.99 17.70
N VAL A 314 -12.03 29.88 17.76
CA VAL A 314 -12.80 30.18 18.98
C VAL A 314 -14.28 29.96 18.70
N THR A 315 -14.92 29.10 19.49
CA THR A 315 -16.35 28.80 19.36
C THR A 315 -17.12 29.45 20.50
N HIS A 316 -18.09 30.29 20.18
CA HIS A 316 -18.98 30.95 21.15
C HIS A 316 -20.42 30.51 20.93
N ARG A 317 -21.07 30.03 21.98
CA ARG A 317 -22.51 29.70 21.97
C ARG A 317 -23.11 29.88 23.35
N GLY A 318 -24.04 30.81 23.49
CA GLY A 318 -24.70 31.13 24.76
C GLY A 318 -23.76 31.72 25.81
N ASP A 319 -24.23 31.76 27.07
CA ASP A 319 -23.46 32.21 28.22
C ASP A 319 -22.96 31.00 29.04
N LEU A 320 -21.68 30.69 28.90
CA LEU A 320 -21.05 29.58 29.61
C LEU A 320 -21.00 29.81 31.13
N ALA A 321 -20.86 31.06 31.58
CA ALA A 321 -20.76 31.37 33.00
C ALA A 321 -22.12 31.16 33.68
N GLN A 322 -23.20 31.68 33.07
CA GLN A 322 -24.57 31.43 33.54
C GLN A 322 -24.89 29.93 33.52
N ALA A 323 -24.62 29.23 32.41
CA ALA A 323 -24.90 27.80 32.29
C ALA A 323 -24.18 26.98 33.36
N LYS A 324 -22.93 27.31 33.70
CA LYS A 324 -22.19 26.67 34.79
C LYS A 324 -22.82 26.96 36.16
N ALA A 325 -23.27 28.20 36.41
CA ALA A 325 -23.86 28.58 37.69
C ALA A 325 -25.22 27.91 37.94
N GLU A 326 -26.02 27.71 36.88
CA GLU A 326 -27.37 27.13 36.96
C GLU A 326 -27.38 25.59 36.84
N SER A 327 -26.26 24.96 36.44
CA SER A 327 -26.18 23.51 36.26
C SER A 327 -26.13 22.77 37.60
N ALA A 328 -27.01 21.78 37.78
CA ALA A 328 -27.01 20.91 38.97
C ALA A 328 -25.75 20.02 39.08
N TYR A 329 -25.13 19.67 37.95
CA TYR A 329 -23.94 18.83 37.87
C TYR A 329 -22.99 19.35 36.80
N ILE A 330 -21.69 19.26 37.05
CA ILE A 330 -20.63 19.64 36.10
C ILE A 330 -19.63 18.50 36.03
N SER A 331 -19.23 18.12 34.81
CA SER A 331 -18.14 17.19 34.57
C SER A 331 -17.05 17.85 33.72
N HIS A 332 -15.81 17.46 33.98
CA HIS A 332 -14.63 17.92 33.27
C HIS A 332 -13.70 16.75 32.99
N GLY A 333 -13.07 16.76 31.82
CA GLY A 333 -12.08 15.76 31.43
C GLY A 333 -11.10 16.32 30.41
N VAL A 334 -9.88 15.81 30.44
CA VAL A 334 -8.87 16.00 29.39
C VAL A 334 -8.79 14.70 28.61
N TYR A 335 -8.88 14.79 27.30
CA TYR A 335 -8.90 13.64 26.40
C TYR A 335 -7.77 13.77 25.38
N GLN A 336 -7.05 12.69 25.17
CA GLN A 336 -6.01 12.59 24.14
C GLN A 336 -6.32 11.40 23.25
N THR A 337 -6.24 11.60 21.94
CA THR A 337 -6.32 10.54 20.94
C THR A 337 -4.91 10.21 20.44
N GLN A 338 -4.69 8.96 20.07
CA GLN A 338 -3.46 8.53 19.44
C GLN A 338 -3.27 9.15 18.04
N MET A 339 -2.04 9.12 17.54
CA MET A 339 -1.77 9.29 16.11
C MET A 339 -2.17 8.01 15.38
N ILE A 340 -3.03 8.13 14.38
CA ILE A 340 -3.58 6.99 13.62
C ILE A 340 -2.95 6.97 12.24
N GLU A 341 -2.34 5.84 11.89
CA GLU A 341 -1.92 5.57 10.51
C GLU A 341 -3.10 5.01 9.70
N HIS A 342 -3.20 5.43 8.43
CA HIS A 342 -4.22 4.98 7.49
C HIS A 342 -4.14 3.47 7.30
N GLY A 343 -2.92 2.94 7.15
CA GLY A 343 -2.66 1.50 7.02
C GLY A 343 -3.33 0.89 5.79
N PHE A 344 -3.23 1.57 4.65
CA PHE A 344 -3.66 1.04 3.36
C PHE A 344 -2.84 -0.19 2.98
N MET A 345 -3.43 -1.08 2.18
CA MET A 345 -2.76 -2.33 1.77
C MET A 345 -1.84 -2.13 0.57
N GLU A 346 -2.16 -1.19 -0.31
CA GLU A 346 -1.31 -0.78 -1.43
C GLU A 346 -0.43 0.39 -0.96
N PRO A 347 0.90 0.25 -0.91
CA PRO A 347 1.79 1.36 -0.64
C PRO A 347 1.63 2.49 -1.65
N GLU A 348 1.93 3.73 -1.23
CA GLU A 348 1.91 4.87 -2.15
C GLU A 348 2.89 4.64 -3.31
N CYS A 349 2.36 4.75 -4.52
CA CYS A 349 3.10 4.73 -5.75
C CYS A 349 2.43 5.69 -6.74
N ALA A 350 3.21 6.18 -7.70
CA ALA A 350 2.74 7.08 -8.74
C ALA A 350 3.54 6.82 -10.02
N ILE A 351 2.88 6.97 -11.16
CA ILE A 351 3.55 6.96 -12.47
C ILE A 351 3.34 8.32 -13.10
N ALA A 352 4.42 8.97 -13.51
CA ALA A 352 4.37 10.21 -14.26
C ALA A 352 4.97 10.03 -15.65
N TYR A 353 4.30 10.54 -16.67
CA TYR A 353 4.78 10.45 -18.05
C TYR A 353 4.38 11.70 -18.87
N PRO A 354 5.17 12.05 -19.91
CA PRO A 354 4.81 13.14 -20.81
C PRO A 354 3.54 12.82 -21.61
N ALA A 355 2.60 13.75 -21.64
CA ALA A 355 1.39 13.71 -22.45
C ALA A 355 1.35 14.94 -23.39
N ASP A 356 0.46 14.94 -24.39
CA ASP A 356 0.41 15.95 -25.46
C ASP A 356 0.43 17.41 -24.96
N ASN A 357 -0.15 17.67 -23.77
CA ASN A 357 -0.27 19.00 -23.18
C ASN A 357 0.43 19.15 -21.82
N GLY A 358 1.36 18.26 -21.45
CA GLY A 358 2.10 18.38 -20.19
C GLY A 358 2.58 17.05 -19.62
N ILE A 359 2.36 16.86 -18.32
CA ILE A 359 2.70 15.64 -17.60
C ILE A 359 1.40 15.06 -17.06
N GLU A 360 1.16 13.78 -17.33
CA GLU A 360 0.08 13.02 -16.69
C GLU A 360 0.66 12.25 -15.50
N VAL A 361 -0.10 12.18 -14.41
CA VAL A 361 0.26 11.44 -13.19
C VAL A 361 -0.87 10.48 -12.87
N LEU A 362 -0.54 9.19 -12.76
CA LEU A 362 -1.45 8.10 -12.39
C LEU A 362 -1.27 7.72 -10.93
#